data_AF-A0A949QBK3-F1
#
_entry.id   AF-A0A949QBK3-F1
#
_cell.length_a   1.000
_cell.length_b   1.000
_cell.length_c   1.000
_cell.angle_alpha   90.00
_cell.angle_beta   90.00
_cell.angle_gamma   90.00
#
_symmetry.space_group_name_H-M   'P 1'
#
loop_
_entity.id
_entity.type
_entity.pdbx_description
1 polymer ?
#
loop_
_entity_poly.entity_id
_entity_poly.type
_entity_poly.pdbx_seq_one_letter_code
_entity_poly.pdbx_strand_id
1 'polypeptide(L)' 'MNKVDWRSLAATLTSMSEDEVKRLLDDEMATRRRIGIVRRLHQRYAMLRNARERAELMARLGA' A
#
# COMPACT_ATOMS: atom_id res chain seq x y z
N MET A 1 -17.31 16.03 -0.03
CA MET A 1 -16.00 15.35 0.00
C MET A 1 -16.24 13.86 -0.10
N ASN A 2 -15.91 13.25 -1.23
CA ASN A 2 -16.39 11.92 -1.60
C ASN A 2 -15.89 10.87 -0.60
N LYS A 3 -16.81 10.14 0.05
CA LYS A 3 -16.47 9.03 0.93
C LYS A 3 -15.62 8.08 0.09
N VAL A 4 -14.33 7.93 0.41
CA VAL A 4 -13.53 6.87 -0.20
C VAL A 4 -14.14 5.57 0.31
N ASP A 5 -15.05 5.03 -0.50
CA ASP A 5 -15.69 3.75 -0.25
C ASP A 5 -14.63 2.67 -0.45
N TRP A 6 -14.59 1.74 0.49
CA TRP A 6 -13.67 0.63 0.47
C TRP A 6 -13.72 -0.14 -0.85
N ARG A 7 -14.89 -0.23 -1.51
CA ARG A 7 -15.02 -0.92 -2.81
C ARG A 7 -14.23 -0.24 -3.91
N SER A 8 -14.25 1.09 -3.95
CA SER A 8 -13.48 1.88 -4.92
C SER A 8 -11.98 1.78 -4.63
N LEU A 9 -11.58 1.79 -3.36
CA LEU A 9 -10.18 1.63 -2.96
C LEU A 9 -9.64 0.23 -3.29
N ALA A 10 -10.45 -0.82 -3.07
CA ALA A 10 -10.07 -2.18 -3.38
C ALA A 10 -9.87 -2.41 -4.89
N ALA A 11 -10.69 -1.78 -5.73
CA ALA A 11 -10.56 -1.87 -7.18
C ALA A 11 -9.25 -1.25 -7.69
N THR A 12 -8.77 -0.17 -7.07
CA THR A 12 -7.55 0.53 -7.50
C THR A 12 -6.30 0.01 -6.80
N LEU A 13 -6.40 -0.54 -5.58
CA LEU A 13 -5.28 -1.04 -4.75
C LEU A 13 -4.33 -2.00 -5.49
N THR A 14 -4.87 -2.78 -6.43
CA THR A 14 -4.10 -3.75 -7.22
C THR A 14 -3.17 -3.07 -8.23
N SER A 15 -3.55 -1.90 -8.74
CA SER A 15 -2.76 -1.13 -9.71
C SER A 15 -1.87 -0.05 -9.08
N MET A 16 -1.94 0.15 -7.75
CA MET A 16 -1.12 1.13 -7.06
C MET A 16 0.31 0.64 -6.81
N SER A 17 1.27 1.55 -6.94
CA SER A 17 2.67 1.38 -6.56
C SER A 17 2.90 1.42 -5.04
N GLU A 18 4.08 0.99 -4.59
CA GLU A 18 4.48 1.00 -3.18
C GLU A 18 4.33 2.40 -2.55
N ASP A 19 4.82 3.43 -3.24
CA ASP A 19 4.80 4.81 -2.77
C ASP A 19 3.40 5.42 -2.71
N GLU A 20 2.53 5.08 -3.65
CA GLU A 20 1.15 5.55 -3.62
C GLU A 20 0.37 4.91 -2.46
N VAL A 21 0.56 3.61 -2.23
CA VAL A 21 -0.05 2.92 -1.09
C VAL A 21 0.47 3.47 0.22
N LYS A 22 1.78 3.78 0.30
CA LYS A 22 2.37 4.44 1.47
C LYS A 22 1.76 5.82 1.73
N ARG A 23 1.66 6.66 0.71
CA ARG A 23 1.05 7.99 0.83
C ARG A 23 -0.40 7.91 1.33
N LEU A 24 -1.19 6.98 0.79
CA LEU A 24 -2.56 6.76 1.27
C LEU A 24 -2.61 6.23 2.70
N LEU A 25 -1.68 5.36 3.09
CA LEU A 25 -1.60 4.87 4.47
C LEU A 25 -1.29 6.02 5.43
N ASP A 26 -0.32 6.86 5.09
CA ASP A 26 0.08 8.00 5.92
C ASP A 26 -1.06 9.03 6.02
N ASP A 27 -1.74 9.34 4.91
CA ASP A 27 -2.93 10.21 4.90
C ASP A 27 -4.06 9.64 5.75
N GLU A 28 -4.38 8.35 5.60
CA GLU A 28 -5.43 7.71 6.39
C GLU A 28 -5.09 7.68 7.88
N MET A 29 -3.82 7.45 8.24
CA MET A 29 -3.33 7.49 9.61
C MET A 29 -3.37 8.89 10.22
N ALA A 30 -3.13 9.93 9.41
CA ALA A 30 -3.17 11.32 9.86
C ALA A 30 -4.60 11.88 9.95
N THR A 31 -5.51 11.42 9.10
CA THR A 31 -6.84 12.02 8.95
C THR A 31 -7.95 11.17 9.58
N ARG A 32 -8.38 10.11 8.89
CA ARG A 32 -9.63 9.39 9.14
C ARG A 32 -9.48 8.19 10.07
N ARG A 33 -8.27 7.63 10.16
CA ARG A 33 -7.87 6.54 11.07
C ARG A 33 -8.79 5.33 11.05
N ARG A 34 -9.37 5.01 9.88
CA ARG A 34 -10.28 3.87 9.74
C ARG A 34 -9.48 2.58 9.82
N ILE A 35 -9.56 1.88 10.95
CA ILE A 35 -8.79 0.65 11.25
C ILE A 35 -8.84 -0.36 10.09
N GLY A 36 -10.01 -0.60 9.52
CA GLY A 36 -10.19 -1.54 8.42
C GLY A 36 -9.44 -1.13 7.14
N ILE A 37 -9.36 0.17 6.85
CA ILE A 37 -8.65 0.73 5.69
C ILE A 37 -7.14 0.72 5.96
N VAL A 38 -6.71 1.23 7.12
CA VAL A 38 -5.31 1.25 7.57
C VAL A 38 -4.70 -0.15 7.51
N ARG A 39 -5.38 -1.16 8.09
CA ARG A 39 -4.88 -2.55 8.09
C ARG A 39 -4.61 -3.05 6.68
N ARG A 40 -5.49 -2.75 5.72
CA ARG A 40 -5.38 -3.26 4.35
C ARG A 40 -4.36 -2.48 3.53
N LEU A 41 -4.30 -1.16 3.68
CA LEU A 41 -3.24 -0.32 3.10
C LEU A 41 -1.88 -0.80 3.60
N HIS A 42 -1.74 -1.05 4.90
CA HIS A 42 -0.52 -1.58 5.50
C HIS A 42 -0.16 -2.98 4.94
N GLN A 43 -1.13 -3.90 4.84
CA GLN A 43 -0.90 -5.22 4.23
C GLN A 43 -0.41 -5.12 2.79
N ARG A 44 -1.04 -4.26 1.97
CA ARG A 44 -0.62 -4.05 0.58
C ARG A 44 0.77 -3.42 0.50
N TYR A 45 1.04 -2.40 1.32
CA TYR A 45 2.34 -1.75 1.39
C TYR A 45 3.45 -2.75 1.74
N ALA A 46 3.25 -3.56 2.78
CA ALA A 46 4.21 -4.59 3.18
C ALA A 46 4.46 -5.63 2.08
N MET A 47 3.40 -6.06 1.36
CA MET A 47 3.54 -6.98 0.24
C MET A 47 4.42 -6.41 -0.89
N LEU A 48 4.16 -5.16 -1.28
CA LEU A 48 4.92 -4.48 -2.34
C LEU A 48 6.37 -4.26 -1.92
N ARG A 49 6.57 -3.76 -0.70
CA ARG A 49 7.89 -3.57 -0.10
C ARG A 49 8.71 -4.86 -0.06
N ASN A 50 8.11 -5.95 0.42
CA ASN A 50 8.78 -7.25 0.46
C ASN A 50 9.15 -7.75 -0.96
N ALA A 51 8.33 -7.46 -1.97
CA ALA A 51 8.64 -7.80 -3.36
C ALA A 51 9.82 -6.99 -3.90
N ARG A 52 9.85 -5.67 -3.66
CA ARG A 52 10.97 -4.79 -4.02
C ARG A 52 12.26 -5.20 -3.31
N GLU A 53 12.23 -5.35 -1.99
CA GLU A 53 13.40 -5.73 -1.20
C GLU A 53 13.94 -7.09 -1.65
N ARG A 54 13.07 -8.06 -1.95
CA ARG A 54 13.51 -9.34 -2.51
C ARG A 54 14.16 -9.18 -3.89
N ALA A 55 13.59 -8.37 -4.78
CA ALA A 55 14.19 -8.11 -6.09
C ALA A 55 15.56 -7.44 -5.96
N GLU A 56 15.71 -6.48 -5.05
CA GLU A 56 16.99 -5.83 -4.74
C GLU A 56 18.02 -6.82 -4.20
N LEU A 57 17.62 -7.71 -3.29
CA LEU A 57 18.49 -8.75 -2.76
C LEU A 57 18.96 -9.71 -3.87
N MET A 58 18.05 -10.18 -4.73
CA MET A 58 18.42 -11.05 -5.85
C MET A 58 19.34 -10.34 -6.85
N ALA A 59 19.06 -9.07 -7.15
CA ALA A 59 19.93 -8.27 -8.03
C ALA A 59 21.34 -8.09 -7.45
N ARG A 60 21.47 -7.91 -6.13
CA ARG A 60 22.77 -7.82 -5.44
C ARG A 60 23.54 -9.12 -5.39
N LEU A 61 22.84 -10.25 -5.31
CA LEU A 61 23.45 -11.59 -5.30
C LEU A 61 23.88 -12.06 -6.70
N GLY A 62 23.58 -11.28 -7.74
CA GLY A 62 23.83 -11.65 -9.13
C GLY A 62 22.72 -12.58 -9.62
N ALA A 63 21.84 -12.03 -10.47
CA ALA A 63 21.16 -12.85 -11.47
C ALA A 63 22.20 -13.51 -12.39
#